data_AF-A0A381SYZ9-F1
#
_entry.id   AF-A0A381SYZ9-F1
#
_cell.length_a   1.000
_cell.length_b   1.000
_cell.length_c   1.000
_cell.angle_alpha   90.00
_cell.angle_beta   90.00
_cell.angle_gamma   90.00
#
_symmetry.space_group_name_H-M   'P 1'
#
loop_
_entity.id
_entity.type
_entity.pdbx_description
1 polymer ?
#
loop_
_entity_poly.entity_id
_entity_poly.type
_entity_poly.pdbx_seq_one_letter_code
_entity_poly.pdbx_strand_id
1 'polypeptide(L)' 'VIDGELQPCGREPVTGFYRDGCCNTGSDDLGVHTVCAQVTEEFLEFSARAGNDLTTPRP' A
#
# COMPACT_ATOMS: atom_id res chain seq x y z
N VAL A 1 -15.16 2.90 3.74
CA VAL A 1 -14.23 3.44 4.76
C VAL A 1 -14.94 4.42 5.70
N ILE A 2 -16.16 4.12 6.17
CA ILE A 2 -16.85 4.80 7.30
C ILE A 2 -16.91 6.36 7.33
N ASP A 3 -16.61 7.06 6.23
CA ASP A 3 -16.68 8.52 6.06
C ASP A 3 -16.00 9.36 7.17
N GLY A 4 -15.00 8.79 7.85
CA GLY A 4 -14.19 9.46 8.86
C GLY A 4 -12.84 9.96 8.35
N GLU A 5 -12.08 10.64 9.21
CA GLU A 5 -10.70 11.04 8.90
C GLU A 5 -9.83 9.82 8.58
N LEU A 6 -9.05 9.92 7.50
CA LEU A 6 -8.13 8.87 7.08
C LEU A 6 -7.05 8.66 8.16
N GLN A 7 -6.98 7.44 8.68
CA GLN A 7 -5.98 7.06 9.67
C GLN A 7 -4.67 6.60 9.00
N PRO A 8 -3.52 6.74 9.68
CA PRO A 8 -2.26 6.16 9.20
C PRO A 8 -2.38 4.64 9.00
N CYS A 9 -1.83 4.15 7.90
CA CYS A 9 -1.81 2.73 7.55
C CYS A 9 -0.54 2.01 8.05
N GLY A 10 0.64 2.64 7.93
CA GLY A 10 1.91 2.02 8.31
C GLY A 10 3.07 2.99 8.35
N ARG A 11 3.91 2.90 9.38
CA ARG A 11 5.08 3.79 9.61
C ARG A 11 6.41 3.07 9.63
N GLU A 12 6.42 1.76 9.88
CA GLU A 12 7.63 0.95 9.91
C GLU A 12 7.33 -0.41 9.25
N PRO A 13 7.58 -0.55 7.93
CA PRO A 13 8.06 0.47 7.00
C PRO A 13 7.03 1.58 6.71
N VAL A 14 7.50 2.77 6.29
CA VAL A 14 6.62 3.87 5.88
C VAL A 14 5.90 3.49 4.58
N THR A 15 4.57 3.47 4.61
CA THR A 15 3.72 3.15 3.45
C THR A 15 3.17 4.41 2.77
N GLY A 16 2.24 4.23 1.83
CA GLY A 16 1.58 5.30 1.08
C GLY A 16 2.35 5.67 -0.19
N PHE A 17 1.62 6.05 -1.24
CA PHE A 17 2.22 6.51 -2.49
C PHE A 17 3.13 7.73 -2.26
N TYR A 18 2.65 8.69 -1.46
CA TYR A 18 3.40 9.89 -1.08
C TYR A 18 4.42 9.69 0.06
N ARG A 19 4.57 8.45 0.56
CA ARG A 19 5.48 8.09 1.66
C ARG A 19 5.26 8.89 2.95
N ASP A 20 3.99 9.18 3.28
CA ASP A 20 3.54 9.85 4.50
C ASP A 20 2.90 8.88 5.52
N GLY A 21 2.84 7.59 5.19
CA GLY A 21 2.24 6.54 6.00
C GLY A 21 0.72 6.38 5.84
N CYS A 22 0.09 7.12 4.92
CA CYS A 22 -1.35 7.09 4.68
C CYS A 22 -1.70 6.57 3.28
N CYS A 23 -2.94 6.09 3.10
CA CYS A 23 -3.47 5.60 1.81
C CYS A 23 -4.19 6.72 1.02
N ASN A 24 -3.74 7.96 1.15
CA ASN A 24 -4.18 9.08 0.32
C ASN A 24 -3.61 8.93 -1.10
N THR A 25 -4.36 9.46 -2.06
CA THR A 25 -4.06 9.38 -3.49
C THR A 25 -4.25 10.75 -4.14
N GLY A 26 -3.86 10.88 -5.40
CA GLY A 26 -3.97 12.11 -6.17
C GLY A 26 -3.63 11.85 -7.64
N SER A 27 -3.47 12.91 -8.44
CA SER A 27 -3.27 12.80 -9.89
C SER A 27 -2.04 11.99 -10.30
N ASP A 28 -1.01 11.96 -9.45
CA ASP A 28 0.26 11.30 -9.74
C ASP A 28 0.22 9.79 -9.43
N ASP A 29 -0.73 9.35 -8.61
CA ASP A 29 -0.88 7.96 -8.19
C ASP A 29 -1.80 7.19 -9.13
N LEU A 30 -1.29 6.88 -10.33
CA LEU A 30 -2.04 6.12 -11.33
C LEU A 30 -2.39 4.69 -10.87
N GLY A 31 -1.68 4.17 -9.87
CA GLY A 31 -1.93 2.86 -9.25
C GLY A 31 -3.04 2.87 -8.19
N VAL A 32 -3.46 4.05 -7.74
CA VAL A 32 -4.56 4.28 -6.79
C VAL A 32 -4.39 3.46 -5.50
N HIS A 33 -3.29 3.70 -4.78
CA HIS A 33 -2.89 2.99 -3.56
C HIS A 33 -3.75 3.39 -2.33
N THR A 34 -5.08 3.20 -2.43
CA THR A 34 -6.10 3.69 -1.48
C THR A 34 -6.59 2.65 -0.47
N VAL A 35 -6.12 1.41 -0.58
CA VAL A 35 -6.50 0.31 0.31
C VAL A 35 -5.38 0.02 1.31
N CYS A 36 -5.63 0.26 2.60
CA CYS A 36 -4.76 -0.22 3.66
C CYS A 36 -5.05 -1.71 3.90
N ALA A 37 -4.02 -2.56 3.84
CA ALA A 37 -4.14 -3.99 4.01
C ALA A 37 -3.03 -4.53 4.92
N GLN A 38 -3.38 -5.48 5.78
CA GLN A 38 -2.41 -6.36 6.39
C GLN A 38 -2.11 -7.48 5.40
N VAL A 39 -0.89 -7.48 4.85
CA VAL A 39 -0.50 -8.46 3.85
C VAL A 39 -0.12 -9.79 4.51
N THR A 40 -0.54 -10.88 3.89
CA THR A 40 -0.20 -12.26 4.29
C THR A 40 0.79 -12.86 3.28
N GLU A 41 1.45 -13.95 3.66
CA GLU A 41 2.34 -14.70 2.76
C GLU A 41 1.62 -15.14 1.48
N GLU A 42 0.41 -15.71 1.60
CA GLU A 42 -0.42 -16.12 0.46
C GLU A 42 -0.71 -14.96 -0.50
N PHE A 43 -1.04 -13.77 0.04
CA PHE A 43 -1.27 -12.59 -0.78
C PHE A 43 -0.01 -12.14 -1.50
N LEU A 44 1.14 -12.16 -0.82
CA LEU A 44 2.43 -11.78 -1.41
C LEU A 44 2.82 -12.73 -2.55
N GLU A 45 2.65 -14.05 -2.37
CA GLU A 45 2.90 -15.05 -3.41
C GLU A 45 1.95 -14.90 -4.61
N PHE A 46 0.67 -14.67 -4.36
CA PHE A 46 -0.30 -14.38 -5.41
C PHE A 46 0.08 -13.11 -6.17
N SER A 47 0.35 -12.02 -5.46
CA SER A 47 0.67 -10.71 -6.03
C SER A 47 1.92 -10.78 -6.90
N ALA A 48 2.98 -11.46 -6.43
CA ALA A 48 4.20 -11.66 -7.22
C ALA A 48 3.93 -12.45 -8.52
N ARG A 49 3.14 -13.54 -8.46
CA ARG A 49 2.73 -14.31 -9.67
C ARG A 49 1.86 -13.50 -10.63
N ALA A 50 1.11 -12.53 -10.12
CA ALA A 50 0.32 -11.59 -10.90
C ALA A 50 1.14 -10.43 -11.49
N GLY A 51 2.46 -10.39 -11.25
CA GLY A 51 3.36 -9.35 -11.75
C GLY A 51 3.54 -8.14 -10.83
N ASN A 52 3.01 -8.20 -9.60
CA ASN A 52 3.17 -7.18 -8.57
C ASN A 52 4.02 -7.72 -7.40
N ASP A 53 5.33 -7.76 -7.58
CA ASP A 53 6.28 -8.19 -6.56
C ASP A 53 6.46 -7.12 -5.47
N LEU A 54 5.98 -7.43 -4.27
CA LEU A 54 6.08 -6.61 -3.07
C LEU A 54 7.08 -7.17 -2.04
N THR A 55 7.79 -8.26 -2.34
CA THR A 55 8.69 -8.93 -1.40
C THR A 55 10.16 -8.60 -1.66
N THR A 56 10.55 -8.37 -2.91
CA THR A 56 11.93 -7.94 -3.24
C THR A 56 12.18 -6.51 -2.74
N PRO A 57 13.17 -6.28 -1.85
CA PRO A 57 13.49 -4.93 -1.37
C PRO A 57 13.94 -4.00 -2.51
N ARG A 58 13.43 -2.78 -2.53
CA ARG A 58 13.80 -1.71 -3.47
C ARG A 58 14.16 -0.43 -2.69
N PRO A 59 15.44 -0.24 -2.32
CA PRO A 59 15.90 0.95 -1.60
C PRO A 59 15.93 2.21 -2.47
#